data_AF-A0A0F9XP70-F1
#
_entry.id   AF-A0A0F9XP70-F1
#
_cell.length_a   1.000
_cell.length_b   1.000
_cell.length_c   1.000
_cell.angle_alpha   90.00
_cell.angle_beta   90.00
_cell.angle_gamma   90.00
#
_symmetry.space_group_name_H-M   'P 1'
#
loop_
_entity.id
_entity.type
_entity.pdbx_description
1 polymer ?
#
loop_
_entity_poly.entity_id
_entity_poly.type
_entity_poly.pdbx_seq_one_letter_code
_entity_poly.pdbx_strand_id
1 'polypeptide(L)'
;MSPEQMNTLAAKGRAIFQELEQAIDERGQIYTPFPEIAPRYNTSINPPYMPQVGEKLENILKGNGQPSDQYQLVQVKSLDSETPAYYNHVHQDGRVILCMYNFASMDLNKERMHWSDLMAVSASRVMNVNGGSTMEQLEAIWRISIVNDETNGVIDAIDHRIHGDIGRMDEERFFELTTEDGDEFFALLGTVHRKGPARMLAAFPKYFGGKKMVRVRVYPDGSPNLCWFLEKQKPKHDGPLSRKAKRAQKKEMRKSSSMG
;
A
#
# COMPACT_ATOMS: atom_id res chain seq x y z
N MET A 1 -2.63 -4.66 -23.34
CA MET A 1 -3.08 -5.80 -22.51
C MET A 1 -4.43 -6.30 -23.05
N SER A 2 -4.70 -7.62 -23.03
CA SER A 2 -6.01 -8.13 -23.47
C SER A 2 -7.10 -7.93 -22.41
N PRO A 3 -8.40 -7.87 -22.79
CA PRO A 3 -9.50 -7.78 -21.83
C PRO A 3 -9.51 -8.95 -20.82
N GLU A 4 -9.16 -10.16 -21.26
CA GLU A 4 -9.12 -11.35 -20.39
C GLU A 4 -8.02 -11.25 -19.32
N GLN A 5 -6.84 -10.73 -19.70
CA GLN A 5 -5.76 -10.45 -18.75
C GLN A 5 -6.17 -9.40 -17.72
N MET A 6 -6.82 -8.32 -18.17
CA MET A 6 -7.34 -7.27 -17.30
C MET A 6 -8.35 -7.83 -16.29
N ASN A 7 -9.32 -8.64 -16.73
CA ASN A 7 -10.32 -9.26 -15.87
C ASN A 7 -9.70 -10.21 -14.84
N THR A 8 -8.67 -10.96 -15.25
CA THR A 8 -7.92 -11.85 -14.35
C THR A 8 -7.21 -11.05 -13.26
N LEU A 9 -6.59 -9.92 -13.62
CA LEU A 9 -5.93 -9.03 -12.66
C LEU A 9 -6.94 -8.34 -11.75
N ALA A 10 -8.07 -7.89 -12.29
CA ALA A 10 -9.16 -7.31 -11.50
C ALA A 10 -9.70 -8.29 -10.46
N ALA A 11 -9.90 -9.57 -10.83
CA ALA A 11 -10.33 -10.60 -9.89
C ALA A 11 -9.30 -10.81 -8.76
N LYS A 12 -8.00 -10.87 -9.09
CA LYS A 12 -6.92 -10.94 -8.09
C LYS A 12 -6.92 -9.71 -7.18
N GLY A 13 -7.07 -8.51 -7.75
CA GLY A 13 -7.10 -7.25 -7.00
C GLY A 13 -8.28 -7.15 -6.06
N ARG A 14 -9.47 -7.57 -6.49
CA ARG A 14 -10.66 -7.66 -5.62
C ARG A 14 -10.43 -8.57 -4.42
N ALA A 15 -9.85 -9.74 -4.64
CA ALA A 15 -9.52 -10.66 -3.56
C ALA A 15 -8.52 -10.04 -2.57
N ILE A 16 -7.46 -9.38 -3.07
CA ILE A 16 -6.48 -8.65 -2.24
C ILE A 16 -7.16 -7.54 -1.43
N PHE A 17 -8.08 -6.80 -2.05
CA PHE A 17 -8.79 -5.72 -1.40
C PHE A 17 -9.74 -6.21 -0.29
N GLN A 18 -10.48 -7.29 -0.55
CA GLN A 18 -11.36 -7.92 0.43
C GLN A 18 -10.57 -8.46 1.64
N GLU A 19 -9.41 -9.08 1.40
CA GLU A 19 -8.52 -9.54 2.47
C GLU A 19 -8.00 -8.40 3.33
N LEU A 20 -7.70 -7.25 2.73
CA LEU A 20 -7.33 -6.04 3.46
C LEU A 20 -8.48 -5.56 4.35
N GLU A 21 -9.69 -5.42 3.81
CA GLU A 21 -10.86 -4.98 4.59
C GLU A 21 -11.17 -5.95 5.73
N GLN A 22 -11.09 -7.26 5.47
CA GLN A 22 -11.29 -8.29 6.48
C GLN A 22 -10.21 -8.23 7.57
N ALA A 23 -8.94 -8.07 7.19
CA ALA A 23 -7.85 -7.96 8.16
C ALA A 23 -7.99 -6.71 9.05
N ILE A 24 -8.47 -5.60 8.49
CA ILE A 24 -8.77 -4.39 9.27
C ILE A 24 -9.92 -4.64 10.24
N ASP A 25 -11.00 -5.30 9.81
CA ASP A 25 -12.13 -5.62 10.68
C ASP A 25 -11.74 -6.56 11.83
N GLU A 26 -10.95 -7.60 11.55
CA GLU A 26 -10.58 -8.63 12.52
C GLU A 26 -9.44 -8.20 13.44
N ARG A 27 -8.44 -7.49 12.90
CA ARG A 27 -7.17 -7.21 13.58
C ARG A 27 -6.80 -5.73 13.61
N GLY A 28 -7.67 -4.81 13.15
CA GLY A 28 -7.37 -3.38 13.09
C GLY A 28 -7.06 -2.72 14.44
N GLN A 29 -7.41 -3.36 15.55
CA GLN A 29 -7.07 -2.93 16.91
C GLN A 29 -5.93 -3.74 17.55
N ILE A 30 -5.44 -4.78 16.89
CA ILE A 30 -4.46 -5.73 17.42
C ILE A 30 -3.08 -5.39 16.85
N TYR A 31 -2.12 -5.12 17.74
CA TYR A 31 -0.73 -4.96 17.32
C TYR A 31 -0.17 -6.29 16.82
N THR A 32 0.40 -6.28 15.63
CA THR A 32 1.10 -7.41 15.03
C THR A 32 2.58 -7.07 14.99
N PRO A 33 3.45 -7.84 15.68
CA PRO A 33 4.89 -7.61 15.62
C PRO A 33 5.41 -7.73 14.19
N PHE A 34 6.35 -6.84 13.83
CA PHE A 34 7.07 -6.98 12.57
C PHE A 34 7.93 -8.24 12.57
N PRO A 35 8.09 -8.92 11.42
CA PRO A 35 8.95 -10.07 11.33
C PRO A 35 10.41 -9.66 11.56
N GLU A 36 11.16 -10.54 12.21
CA GLU A 36 12.61 -10.39 12.31
C GLU A 36 13.24 -10.62 10.94
N ILE A 37 13.96 -9.62 10.44
CA ILE A 37 14.63 -9.69 9.13
C ILE A 37 16.08 -10.17 9.24
N ALA A 38 16.65 -10.14 10.44
CA ALA A 38 17.98 -10.67 10.70
C ALA A 38 17.92 -12.22 10.81
N PRO A 39 19.01 -12.94 10.48
CA PRO A 39 20.24 -12.43 9.89
C PRO A 39 20.14 -12.19 8.38
N ARG A 40 19.00 -12.47 7.74
CA ARG A 40 18.87 -12.49 6.27
C ARG A 40 19.10 -11.12 5.62
N TYR A 41 18.68 -10.06 6.30
CA TYR A 41 18.76 -8.69 5.82
C TYR A 41 19.33 -7.77 6.90
N ASN A 42 19.98 -6.70 6.44
CA ASN A 42 20.27 -5.53 7.26
C ASN A 42 19.56 -4.29 6.69
N THR A 43 19.47 -3.26 7.53
CA THR A 43 18.90 -1.96 7.15
C THR A 43 19.90 -0.86 7.45
N SER A 44 20.12 0.04 6.50
CA SER A 44 20.70 1.36 6.76
C SER A 44 19.61 2.41 6.66
N ILE A 45 19.70 3.42 7.53
CA ILE A 45 18.82 4.58 7.52
C ILE A 45 19.72 5.80 7.33
N ASN A 46 19.48 6.54 6.26
CA ASN A 46 20.17 7.80 6.06
C ASN A 46 19.50 8.90 6.90
N PRO A 47 20.20 10.01 7.21
CA PRO A 47 19.57 11.18 7.83
C PRO A 47 18.31 11.64 7.06
N PRO A 48 17.44 12.48 7.65
CA PRO A 48 16.34 13.07 6.90
C PRO A 48 16.89 14.06 5.86
N TYR A 49 16.56 13.85 4.60
CA TYR A 49 16.84 14.79 3.51
C TYR A 49 15.70 14.75 2.50
N MET A 50 15.68 15.72 1.60
CA MET A 50 14.84 15.59 0.42
C MET A 50 15.37 14.44 -0.43
N PRO A 51 14.57 13.41 -0.76
CA PRO A 51 15.00 12.36 -1.68
C PRO A 51 15.60 13.02 -2.92
N GLN A 52 16.70 12.47 -3.48
CA GLN A 52 17.15 12.89 -4.81
C GLN A 52 16.17 12.36 -5.86
N VAL A 53 14.93 12.85 -5.78
CA VAL A 53 13.89 12.70 -6.78
C VAL A 53 14.04 13.89 -7.71
N GLY A 54 14.06 13.64 -9.02
CA GLY A 54 14.16 14.74 -9.98
C GLY A 54 13.05 15.79 -9.75
N GLU A 55 13.31 17.03 -10.14
CA GLU A 55 12.39 18.18 -9.97
C GLU A 55 10.95 17.87 -10.40
N LYS A 56 10.78 17.08 -11.46
CA LYS A 56 9.49 16.58 -11.93
C LYS A 56 8.70 15.84 -10.85
N LEU A 57 9.33 14.87 -10.16
CA LEU A 57 8.65 14.10 -9.14
C LEU A 57 8.39 14.95 -7.87
N GLU A 58 9.29 15.87 -7.53
CA GLU A 58 9.05 16.83 -6.47
C GLU A 58 7.79 17.67 -6.73
N ASN A 59 7.65 18.22 -7.93
CA ASN A 59 6.49 19.02 -8.33
C ASN A 59 5.20 18.18 -8.30
N ILE A 60 5.28 16.93 -8.75
CA ILE A 60 4.17 15.98 -8.65
C ILE A 60 3.79 15.76 -7.17
N LEU A 61 4.73 15.44 -6.28
CA LEU A 61 4.43 15.23 -4.85
C LEU A 61 3.74 16.47 -4.24
N LYS A 62 4.28 17.66 -4.48
CA LYS A 62 3.69 18.94 -4.03
C LYS A 62 2.29 19.16 -4.59
N GLY A 63 2.08 18.90 -5.88
CA GLY A 63 0.77 19.01 -6.53
C GLY A 63 -0.29 18.05 -5.97
N ASN A 64 0.14 16.99 -5.28
CA ASN A 64 -0.75 16.08 -4.54
C ASN A 64 -0.93 16.45 -3.05
N GLY A 65 -0.36 17.58 -2.60
CA GLY A 65 -0.41 18.02 -1.21
C GLY A 65 0.49 17.24 -0.26
N GLN A 66 1.47 16.51 -0.79
CA GLN A 66 2.37 15.68 0.00
C GLN A 66 3.65 16.44 0.34
N PRO A 67 4.30 16.10 1.46
CA PRO A 67 5.57 16.70 1.82
C PRO A 67 6.61 16.47 0.72
N SER A 68 7.45 17.46 0.46
CA SER A 68 8.57 17.37 -0.47
C SER A 68 9.91 17.13 0.23
N ASP A 69 9.94 17.25 1.55
CA ASP A 69 11.14 17.17 2.38
C ASP A 69 10.96 16.16 3.53
N GLN A 70 11.97 16.07 4.41
CA GLN A 70 11.91 15.28 5.64
C GLN A 70 11.67 13.77 5.42
N TYR A 71 12.13 13.25 4.30
CA TYR A 71 12.13 11.82 4.05
C TYR A 71 13.43 11.19 4.53
N GLN A 72 13.35 10.00 5.10
CA GLN A 72 14.50 9.17 5.39
C GLN A 72 14.55 7.99 4.42
N LEU A 73 15.67 7.85 3.74
CA LEU A 73 15.92 6.67 2.92
C LEU A 73 16.28 5.49 3.84
N VAL A 74 15.49 4.44 3.73
CA VAL A 74 15.84 3.12 4.25
C VAL A 74 16.24 2.23 3.10
N GLN A 75 17.45 1.68 3.20
CA GLN A 75 17.94 0.66 2.28
C GLN A 75 17.88 -0.68 2.98
N VAL A 76 17.23 -1.66 2.35
CA VAL A 76 17.22 -3.05 2.82
C VAL A 76 18.11 -3.87 1.92
N LYS A 77 19.16 -4.45 2.51
CA LYS A 77 20.18 -5.20 1.79
C LYS A 77 20.21 -6.63 2.30
N SER A 78 20.11 -7.58 1.36
CA SER A 78 20.41 -8.99 1.65
C SER A 78 21.89 -9.12 1.94
N LEU A 79 22.27 -9.94 2.92
CA LEU A 79 23.68 -10.17 3.24
C LEU A 79 24.46 -10.80 2.07
N ASP A 80 23.77 -11.51 1.17
CA ASP A 80 24.37 -12.16 0.00
C ASP A 80 24.50 -11.22 -1.22
N SER A 81 24.10 -9.95 -1.10
CA SER A 81 24.19 -8.97 -2.18
C SER A 81 25.10 -7.82 -1.78
N GLU A 82 25.84 -7.26 -2.72
CA GLU A 82 26.57 -6.00 -2.51
C GLU A 82 25.66 -4.77 -2.62
N THR A 83 24.59 -4.89 -3.41
CA THR A 83 23.65 -3.80 -3.69
C THR A 83 22.35 -4.01 -2.92
N PRO A 84 21.81 -2.96 -2.25
CA PRO A 84 20.48 -3.04 -1.68
C PRO A 84 19.45 -3.34 -2.77
N ALA A 85 18.47 -4.20 -2.45
CA ALA A 85 17.42 -4.58 -3.38
C ALA A 85 16.14 -3.74 -3.19
N TYR A 86 16.01 -3.08 -2.02
CA TYR A 86 14.83 -2.32 -1.63
C TYR A 86 15.23 -0.95 -1.07
N TYR A 87 14.63 0.11 -1.62
CA TYR A 87 14.84 1.50 -1.26
C TYR A 87 13.48 2.15 -1.03
N ASN A 88 13.23 2.51 0.22
CA ASN A 88 12.00 3.16 0.64
C ASN A 88 12.34 4.49 1.31
N HIS A 89 11.83 5.59 0.76
CA HIS A 89 11.83 6.86 1.46
C HIS A 89 10.57 6.93 2.31
N VAL A 90 10.71 7.18 3.60
CA VAL A 90 9.57 7.32 4.51
C VAL A 90 9.65 8.70 5.13
N HIS A 91 8.55 9.45 5.07
CA HIS A 91 8.47 10.75 5.72
C HIS A 91 8.62 10.58 7.24
N GLN A 92 9.35 11.47 7.92
CA GLN A 92 9.66 11.34 9.36
C GLN A 92 8.41 11.22 10.25
N ASP A 93 7.32 11.90 9.88
CA ASP A 93 6.03 11.82 10.60
C ASP A 93 5.15 10.63 10.17
N GLY A 94 5.66 9.78 9.28
CA GLY A 94 4.95 8.61 8.76
C GLY A 94 3.76 8.92 7.86
N ARG A 95 3.72 10.11 7.25
CA ARG A 95 2.63 10.54 6.35
C ARG A 95 2.69 9.88 4.98
N VAL A 96 3.89 9.70 4.41
CA VAL A 96 4.07 9.19 3.05
C VAL A 96 5.18 8.16 2.99
N ILE A 97 4.98 7.11 2.19
CA ILE A 97 6.01 6.15 1.80
C ILE A 97 6.24 6.26 0.30
N LEU A 98 7.49 6.50 -0.12
CA LEU A 98 7.92 6.44 -1.52
C LEU A 98 8.75 5.18 -1.76
N CYS A 99 8.17 4.22 -2.48
CA CYS A 99 8.86 3.01 -2.91
C CYS A 99 9.57 3.29 -4.24
N MET A 100 10.88 3.52 -4.20
CA MET A 100 11.65 3.94 -5.38
C MET A 100 12.28 2.78 -6.15
N TYR A 101 12.92 1.86 -5.45
CA TYR A 101 13.59 0.73 -6.08
C TYR A 101 13.34 -0.52 -5.27
N ASN A 102 12.53 -1.44 -5.81
CA ASN A 102 12.19 -2.68 -5.12
C ASN A 102 12.29 -3.84 -6.12
N PHE A 103 13.52 -4.25 -6.40
CA PHE A 103 13.83 -5.26 -7.41
C PHE A 103 14.06 -6.60 -6.76
N ALA A 104 13.01 -7.44 -6.78
CA ALA A 104 13.10 -8.79 -6.26
C ALA A 104 14.20 -9.62 -6.97
N SER A 105 14.54 -9.30 -8.22
CA SER A 105 15.64 -9.91 -8.98
C SER A 105 17.04 -9.59 -8.45
N MET A 106 17.20 -8.46 -7.75
CA MET A 106 18.47 -8.08 -7.10
C MET A 106 18.61 -8.69 -5.69
N ASP A 107 17.53 -9.29 -5.17
CA ASP A 107 17.54 -9.98 -3.89
C ASP A 107 17.96 -11.44 -4.09
N LEU A 108 19.25 -11.70 -3.88
CA LEU A 108 19.86 -13.03 -4.04
C LEU A 108 19.58 -13.98 -2.85
N ASN A 109 18.83 -13.54 -1.84
CA ASN A 109 18.51 -14.38 -0.69
C ASN A 109 17.61 -15.57 -1.11
N LYS A 110 18.04 -16.81 -0.82
CA LYS A 110 17.27 -18.02 -1.15
C LYS A 110 15.97 -18.13 -0.34
N GLU A 111 15.92 -17.53 0.84
CA GLU A 111 14.75 -17.48 1.73
C GLU A 111 14.14 -16.07 1.72
N ARG A 112 14.01 -15.50 0.51
CA ARG A 112 13.56 -14.13 0.31
C ARG A 112 12.24 -13.83 1.03
N MET A 113 12.26 -12.79 1.84
CA MET A 113 11.06 -12.27 2.51
C MET A 113 10.15 -11.53 1.53
N HIS A 114 8.86 -11.41 1.86
CA HIS A 114 7.97 -10.59 1.07
C HIS A 114 8.39 -9.13 1.15
N TRP A 115 8.46 -8.45 0.00
CA TRP A 115 8.88 -7.05 -0.04
C TRP A 115 8.00 -6.12 0.81
N SER A 116 6.75 -6.51 1.13
CA SER A 116 5.82 -5.72 1.94
C SER A 116 6.19 -5.81 3.40
N ASP A 117 6.77 -6.92 3.85
CA ASP A 117 7.35 -7.04 5.18
C ASP A 117 8.58 -6.14 5.29
N LEU A 118 9.46 -6.15 4.27
CA LEU A 118 10.64 -5.30 4.23
C LEU A 118 10.29 -3.81 4.17
N MET A 119 9.22 -3.45 3.44
CA MET A 119 8.65 -2.10 3.42
C MET A 119 8.06 -1.73 4.78
N ALA A 120 7.32 -2.62 5.44
CA ALA A 120 6.76 -2.39 6.77
C ALA A 120 7.86 -2.17 7.82
N VAL A 121 8.92 -2.98 7.76
CA VAL A 121 10.10 -2.83 8.60
C VAL A 121 10.80 -1.51 8.32
N SER A 122 10.94 -1.11 7.05
CA SER A 122 11.52 0.19 6.68
C SER A 122 10.75 1.35 7.34
N ALA A 123 9.42 1.32 7.21
CA ALA A 123 8.51 2.25 7.89
C ALA A 123 8.72 2.25 9.42
N SER A 124 8.74 1.08 10.04
CA SER A 124 8.99 0.92 11.48
C SER A 124 10.30 1.51 11.94
N ARG A 125 11.38 1.29 11.19
CA ARG A 125 12.70 1.83 11.49
C ARG A 125 12.71 3.36 11.49
N VAL A 126 12.06 3.98 10.50
CA VAL A 126 11.93 5.45 10.42
C VAL A 126 11.09 6.00 11.58
N MET A 127 9.96 5.38 11.90
CA MET A 127 9.17 5.86 13.04
C MET A 127 9.96 5.76 14.35
N ASN A 128 10.66 4.64 14.58
CA ASN A 128 11.43 4.44 15.82
C ASN A 128 12.52 5.50 16.02
N VAL A 129 13.27 5.87 14.97
CA VAL A 129 14.33 6.89 15.09
C VAL A 129 13.77 8.31 15.30
N ASN A 130 12.52 8.56 14.90
CA ASN A 130 11.83 9.83 15.14
C ASN A 130 10.91 9.80 16.37
N GLY A 131 11.01 8.77 17.22
CA GLY A 131 10.21 8.66 18.45
C GLY A 131 8.74 8.29 18.23
N GLY A 132 8.34 7.91 17.01
CA GLY A 132 7.02 7.39 16.69
C GLY A 132 6.91 5.88 16.88
N SER A 133 5.71 5.41 17.24
CA SER A 133 5.41 3.98 17.45
C SER A 133 4.41 3.39 16.45
N THR A 134 3.78 4.25 15.63
CA THR A 134 2.78 3.87 14.62
C THR A 134 2.85 4.83 13.43
N MET A 135 2.19 4.47 12.33
CA MET A 135 1.98 5.32 11.16
C MET A 135 0.49 5.57 10.92
N GLU A 136 -0.26 5.92 11.97
CA GLU A 136 -1.69 6.23 11.84
C GLU A 136 -1.95 7.47 10.94
N GLN A 137 -0.94 8.32 10.74
CA GLN A 137 -0.99 9.50 9.87
C GLN A 137 -0.69 9.18 8.39
N LEU A 138 -0.39 7.92 8.03
CA LEU A 138 -0.09 7.54 6.66
C LEU A 138 -1.25 7.89 5.72
N GLU A 139 -0.99 8.72 4.73
CA GLU A 139 -1.99 9.24 3.78
C GLU A 139 -1.80 8.69 2.36
N ALA A 140 -0.55 8.39 1.98
CA ALA A 140 -0.22 7.95 0.64
C ALA A 140 0.96 6.98 0.60
N ILE A 141 0.90 6.05 -0.35
CA ILE A 141 2.01 5.16 -0.72
C ILE A 141 2.27 5.29 -2.22
N TRP A 142 3.49 5.70 -2.55
CA TRP A 142 3.94 5.85 -3.92
C TRP A 142 4.71 4.64 -4.40
N ARG A 143 4.50 4.29 -5.66
CA ARG A 143 5.36 3.43 -6.46
C ARG A 143 5.97 4.31 -7.53
N ILE A 144 7.27 4.56 -7.41
CA ILE A 144 8.00 5.45 -8.31
C ILE A 144 8.73 4.61 -9.37
N SER A 145 8.78 5.12 -10.60
CA SER A 145 9.52 4.53 -11.73
C SER A 145 9.22 3.04 -11.93
N ILE A 146 7.95 2.72 -12.18
CA ILE A 146 7.49 1.34 -12.30
C ILE A 146 8.01 0.71 -13.59
N VAL A 147 8.82 -0.35 -13.45
CA VAL A 147 9.33 -1.15 -14.58
C VAL A 147 8.60 -2.47 -14.78
N ASN A 148 7.57 -2.75 -13.98
CA ASN A 148 6.86 -4.03 -14.07
C ASN A 148 5.96 -4.04 -15.30
N ASP A 149 6.29 -4.88 -16.28
CA ASP A 149 5.59 -4.98 -17.57
C ASP A 149 4.08 -5.21 -17.43
N GLU A 150 3.65 -6.01 -16.47
CA GLU A 150 2.22 -6.26 -16.25
C GLU A 150 1.50 -4.99 -15.76
N THR A 151 2.11 -4.26 -14.83
CA THR A 151 1.59 -2.97 -14.35
C THR A 151 1.59 -1.93 -15.46
N ASN A 152 2.68 -1.82 -16.21
CA ASN A 152 2.77 -0.91 -17.35
C ASN A 152 1.73 -1.25 -18.42
N GLY A 153 1.49 -2.54 -18.69
CA GLY A 153 0.46 -2.98 -19.63
C GLY A 153 -0.97 -2.66 -19.18
N VAL A 154 -1.24 -2.63 -17.87
CA VAL A 154 -2.52 -2.15 -17.30
C VAL A 154 -2.62 -0.63 -17.49
N ILE A 155 -1.59 0.11 -17.09
CA ILE A 155 -1.54 1.57 -17.18
C ILE A 155 -1.77 2.01 -18.62
N ASP A 156 -1.03 1.44 -19.58
CA ASP A 156 -1.12 1.75 -21.00
C ASP A 156 -2.52 1.49 -21.56
N ALA A 157 -3.17 0.40 -21.16
CA ALA A 157 -4.51 0.06 -21.63
C ALA A 157 -5.56 1.07 -21.12
N ILE A 158 -5.46 1.48 -19.86
CA ILE A 158 -6.37 2.47 -19.27
C ILE A 158 -6.11 3.85 -19.88
N ASP A 159 -4.85 4.25 -19.95
CA ASP A 159 -4.41 5.53 -20.48
C ASP A 159 -4.86 5.73 -21.93
N HIS A 160 -4.66 4.73 -22.79
CA HIS A 160 -5.12 4.73 -24.17
C HIS A 160 -6.66 4.77 -24.27
N ARG A 161 -7.40 4.13 -23.35
CA ARG A 161 -8.87 4.20 -23.33
C ARG A 161 -9.39 5.60 -22.97
N ILE A 162 -8.76 6.26 -21.99
CA ILE A 162 -9.21 7.57 -21.48
C ILE A 162 -8.83 8.68 -22.45
N HIS A 163 -7.63 8.65 -23.00
CA HIS A 163 -7.05 9.77 -23.73
C HIS A 163 -6.76 9.46 -25.21
N GLY A 164 -6.98 8.23 -25.69
CA GLY A 164 -6.67 7.81 -27.05
C GLY A 164 -5.18 7.77 -27.37
N ASP A 165 -4.85 7.77 -28.66
CA ASP A 165 -3.48 7.79 -29.19
C ASP A 165 -2.80 9.17 -29.17
N ILE A 166 -3.26 10.07 -28.30
CA ILE A 166 -2.58 11.36 -28.12
C ILE A 166 -1.21 11.05 -27.50
N GLY A 167 -0.15 11.33 -28.26
CA GLY A 167 1.23 11.02 -27.89
C GLY A 167 1.58 11.42 -26.46
N ARG A 168 2.44 10.63 -25.81
CA ARG A 168 2.90 10.78 -24.42
C ARG A 168 3.79 12.01 -24.19
N MET A 169 3.30 13.20 -24.51
CA MET A 169 4.06 14.46 -24.45
C MET A 169 3.47 15.46 -23.45
N ASP A 170 2.45 15.07 -22.69
CA ASP A 170 1.89 15.89 -21.61
C ASP A 170 2.39 15.37 -20.27
N GLU A 171 3.29 16.13 -19.65
CA GLU A 171 3.96 15.77 -18.39
C GLU A 171 3.07 15.97 -17.16
N GLU A 172 1.99 16.75 -17.28
CA GLU A 172 0.97 16.92 -16.23
C GLU A 172 -0.15 15.90 -16.34
N ARG A 173 -0.14 15.06 -17.39
CA ARG A 173 -1.16 14.04 -17.61
C ARG A 173 -1.16 13.04 -16.46
N PHE A 174 -2.33 12.91 -15.86
CA PHE A 174 -2.65 11.84 -14.95
C PHE A 174 -4.09 11.39 -15.17
N PHE A 175 -4.38 10.18 -14.73
CA PHE A 175 -5.75 9.73 -14.53
C PHE A 175 -5.92 9.23 -13.09
N GLU A 176 -7.17 9.27 -12.63
CA GLU A 176 -7.55 8.80 -11.30
C GLU A 176 -8.55 7.67 -11.40
N LEU A 177 -8.41 6.71 -10.49
CA LEU A 177 -9.36 5.62 -10.33
C LEU A 177 -9.68 5.47 -8.85
N THR A 178 -10.89 5.02 -8.59
CA THR A 178 -11.46 4.71 -7.29
C THR A 178 -12.00 3.28 -7.31
N THR A 179 -12.48 2.78 -6.17
CA THR A 179 -13.15 1.47 -6.12
C THR A 179 -14.40 1.38 -7.00
N GLU A 180 -15.01 2.53 -7.37
CA GLU A 180 -16.19 2.59 -8.23
C GLU A 180 -15.86 2.33 -9.71
N ASP A 181 -14.63 2.61 -10.13
CA ASP A 181 -14.12 2.30 -11.48
C ASP A 181 -13.90 0.79 -11.70
N GLY A 182 -14.09 -0.02 -10.66
CA GLY A 182 -14.18 -1.47 -10.76
C GLY A 182 -12.90 -2.11 -11.28
N ASP A 183 -12.99 -2.75 -12.45
CA ASP A 183 -11.95 -3.64 -12.97
C ASP A 183 -10.58 -2.97 -13.11
N GLU A 184 -10.53 -1.69 -13.51
CA GLU A 184 -9.26 -0.99 -13.74
C GLU A 184 -8.51 -0.69 -12.44
N PHE A 185 -9.23 -0.20 -11.43
CA PHE A 185 -8.68 0.02 -10.09
C PHE A 185 -8.15 -1.29 -9.50
N PHE A 186 -8.95 -2.35 -9.58
CA PHE A 186 -8.54 -3.65 -9.04
C PHE A 186 -7.45 -4.30 -9.88
N ALA A 187 -7.38 -4.08 -11.18
CA ALA A 187 -6.31 -4.62 -12.01
C ALA A 187 -4.94 -4.06 -11.59
N LEU A 188 -4.84 -2.76 -11.30
CA LEU A 188 -3.62 -2.15 -10.75
C LEU A 188 -3.23 -2.74 -9.39
N LEU A 189 -4.19 -3.13 -8.54
CA LEU A 189 -3.91 -3.87 -7.30
C LEU A 189 -3.49 -5.32 -7.57
N GLY A 190 -3.97 -5.93 -8.64
CA GLY A 190 -3.69 -7.31 -9.02
C GLY A 190 -2.27 -7.56 -9.49
N THR A 191 -1.62 -6.55 -10.09
CA THR A 191 -0.29 -6.66 -10.71
C THR A 191 0.85 -6.91 -9.72
N VAL A 192 0.63 -6.54 -8.45
CA VAL A 192 1.61 -6.76 -7.38
C VAL A 192 1.48 -8.14 -6.73
N HIS A 193 0.54 -8.99 -7.17
CA HIS A 193 0.39 -10.41 -6.79
C HIS A 193 0.52 -10.69 -5.28
N ARG A 194 -0.28 -10.01 -4.44
CA ARG A 194 -0.23 -10.09 -2.97
C ARG A 194 1.10 -9.71 -2.35
N LYS A 195 2.04 -9.16 -3.10
CA LYS A 195 3.29 -8.67 -2.53
C LYS A 195 3.14 -7.22 -2.13
N GLY A 196 2.38 -6.40 -2.87
CA GLY A 196 2.32 -4.93 -2.74
C GLY A 196 1.80 -4.33 -1.42
N PRO A 197 1.60 -2.98 -1.41
CA PRO A 197 1.26 -2.26 -0.20
C PRO A 197 -0.07 -2.68 0.44
N ALA A 198 -1.03 -3.21 -0.32
CA ALA A 198 -2.25 -3.78 0.25
C ALA A 198 -1.97 -4.95 1.22
N ARG A 199 -1.01 -5.84 0.90
CA ARG A 199 -0.58 -6.90 1.85
C ARG A 199 0.04 -6.29 3.09
N MET A 200 0.88 -5.26 2.95
CA MET A 200 1.48 -4.59 4.10
C MET A 200 0.41 -4.06 5.05
N LEU A 201 -0.58 -3.34 4.51
CA LEU A 201 -1.69 -2.79 5.30
C LEU A 201 -2.52 -3.91 5.96
N ALA A 202 -2.73 -5.04 5.27
CA ALA A 202 -3.48 -6.18 5.81
C ALA A 202 -2.70 -6.98 6.88
N ALA A 203 -1.38 -7.04 6.76
CA ALA A 203 -0.52 -7.75 7.71
C ALA A 203 -0.34 -6.96 9.02
N PHE A 204 -0.28 -5.62 8.94
CA PHE A 204 -0.03 -4.74 10.08
C PHE A 204 -1.09 -3.64 10.22
N PRO A 205 -2.39 -3.99 10.27
CA PRO A 205 -3.47 -3.01 10.13
C PRO A 205 -3.46 -1.97 11.26
N LYS A 206 -3.25 -2.37 12.52
CA LYS A 206 -3.18 -1.44 13.64
C LYS A 206 -2.01 -0.45 13.50
N TYR A 207 -0.85 -0.91 13.06
CA TYR A 207 0.33 -0.05 12.90
C TYR A 207 0.10 1.06 11.88
N PHE A 208 -0.59 0.75 10.77
CA PHE A 208 -0.94 1.70 9.71
C PHE A 208 -2.31 2.36 9.89
N GLY A 209 -2.88 2.32 11.09
CA GLY A 209 -4.12 3.04 11.43
C GLY A 209 -5.42 2.46 10.86
N GLY A 210 -5.44 1.19 10.43
CA GLY A 210 -6.61 0.51 9.90
C GLY A 210 -7.09 1.12 8.58
N LYS A 211 -6.14 1.45 7.69
CA LYS A 211 -6.41 2.15 6.43
C LYS A 211 -6.51 1.22 5.24
N LYS A 212 -7.34 1.62 4.28
CA LYS A 212 -7.49 0.97 2.98
C LYS A 212 -7.23 1.95 1.84
N MET A 213 -6.92 1.40 0.68
CA MET A 213 -6.72 2.17 -0.55
C MET A 213 -8.08 2.58 -1.11
N VAL A 214 -8.32 3.87 -1.32
CA VAL A 214 -9.61 4.36 -1.82
C VAL A 214 -9.53 4.99 -3.20
N ARG A 215 -8.34 5.49 -3.55
CA ARG A 215 -8.08 6.18 -4.81
C ARG A 215 -6.64 5.91 -5.23
N VAL A 216 -6.43 5.82 -6.53
CA VAL A 216 -5.10 5.80 -7.15
C VAL A 216 -5.02 6.90 -8.18
N ARG A 217 -3.92 7.65 -8.15
CA ARG A 217 -3.55 8.56 -9.24
C ARG A 217 -2.36 7.99 -9.97
N VAL A 218 -2.45 7.97 -11.30
CA VAL A 218 -1.47 7.36 -12.19
C VAL A 218 -0.86 8.42 -13.10
N TYR A 219 0.46 8.45 -13.17
CA TYR A 219 1.23 9.27 -14.10
C TYR A 219 1.86 8.34 -15.13
N PRO A 220 1.29 8.22 -16.35
CA PRO A 220 1.66 7.19 -17.33
C PRO A 220 2.92 7.51 -18.15
N ASP A 221 3.41 8.75 -18.07
CA ASP A 221 4.51 9.22 -18.92
C ASP A 221 5.89 8.63 -18.53
N GLY A 222 6.71 8.33 -19.54
CA GLY A 222 8.07 7.81 -19.43
C GLY A 222 8.19 6.54 -18.58
N SER A 223 8.48 6.73 -17.29
CA SER A 223 8.52 5.67 -16.26
C SER A 223 7.35 5.87 -15.30
N PRO A 224 6.27 5.07 -15.43
CA PRO A 224 5.02 5.38 -14.74
C PRO A 224 5.14 5.42 -13.22
N ASN A 225 4.38 6.33 -12.62
CA ASN A 225 4.27 6.47 -11.17
C ASN A 225 2.83 6.22 -10.72
N LEU A 226 2.65 5.56 -9.58
CA LEU A 226 1.35 5.34 -8.95
C LEU A 226 1.34 5.89 -7.53
N CYS A 227 0.31 6.65 -7.18
CA CYS A 227 0.05 7.10 -5.82
C CYS A 227 -1.24 6.47 -5.30
N TRP A 228 -1.13 5.58 -4.32
CA TRP A 228 -2.28 5.05 -3.59
C TRP A 228 -2.62 5.95 -2.42
N PHE A 229 -3.82 6.55 -2.45
CA PHE A 229 -4.36 7.34 -1.34
C PHE A 229 -5.12 6.45 -0.38
N LEU A 230 -4.89 6.70 0.91
CA LEU A 230 -5.37 5.84 1.99
C LEU A 230 -6.37 6.57 2.87
N GLU A 231 -7.45 5.87 3.24
CA GLU A 231 -8.42 6.33 4.22
C GLU A 231 -8.63 5.29 5.32
N LYS A 232 -8.92 5.77 6.52
CA LYS A 232 -9.27 4.90 7.65
C LYS A 232 -10.60 4.22 7.35
N GLN A 233 -10.63 2.90 7.51
CA GLN A 233 -11.89 2.16 7.42
C GLN A 233 -12.83 2.65 8.51
N LYS A 234 -14.00 3.14 8.10
CA LYS A 234 -15.06 3.46 9.06
C LYS A 234 -15.44 2.17 9.78
N PRO A 235 -15.67 2.19 11.10
CA PRO A 235 -16.19 1.04 11.80
C PRO A 235 -17.44 0.56 11.06
N LYS A 236 -17.55 -0.74 10.79
CA LYS A 236 -18.85 -1.32 10.46
C LYS A 236 -19.72 -1.07 11.69
N HIS A 237 -20.59 -0.06 11.63
CA HIS A 237 -21.62 0.09 12.64
C HIS A 237 -22.34 -1.25 12.66
N ASP A 238 -22.32 -1.92 13.81
CA ASP A 238 -23.26 -3.00 14.09
C ASP A 238 -24.64 -2.39 13.87
N GLY A 239 -25.21 -2.63 12.69
CA GLY A 239 -26.58 -2.27 12.41
C GLY A 239 -27.45 -2.84 13.52
N PRO A 240 -28.58 -2.19 13.85
CA PRO A 240 -29.42 -2.64 14.95
C PRO A 240 -29.65 -4.14 14.82
N LEU A 241 -29.23 -4.90 15.85
CA LEU A 241 -29.32 -6.36 15.92
C LEU A 241 -30.51 -6.87 15.12
N SER A 242 -30.27 -7.78 14.16
CA SER A 242 -31.35 -8.38 13.38
C SER A 242 -32.46 -8.86 14.32
N ARG A 243 -33.73 -8.78 13.90
CA ARG A 243 -34.87 -9.24 14.73
C ARG A 243 -34.66 -10.64 15.30
N LYS A 244 -33.87 -11.48 14.62
CA LYS A 244 -33.49 -12.83 15.06
C LYS A 244 -32.49 -12.81 16.23
N ALA A 245 -31.48 -11.95 16.16
CA ALA A 245 -30.49 -11.75 17.24
C ALA A 245 -31.12 -11.09 18.48
N LYS A 246 -32.02 -10.11 18.31
CA LYS A 246 -32.80 -9.53 19.43
C LYS A 246 -33.69 -10.56 20.13
N ARG A 247 -34.28 -11.49 19.37
CA ARG A 247 -35.09 -12.59 19.93
C ARG A 247 -34.23 -13.60 20.70
N ALA A 248 -33.02 -13.91 20.22
CA ALA A 248 -32.11 -14.81 20.92
C ALA A 248 -31.66 -14.22 22.27
N GLN A 249 -31.24 -12.95 22.26
CA GLN A 249 -30.79 -12.24 23.47
C GLN A 249 -31.93 -12.08 24.51
N LYS A 250 -33.16 -11.81 24.06
CA LYS A 250 -34.34 -11.74 24.95
C LYS A 250 -34.73 -13.11 25.53
N LYS A 251 -34.39 -14.21 24.84
CA LYS A 251 -34.66 -15.58 25.30
C LYS A 251 -33.60 -16.04 26.31
N GLU A 252 -32.34 -15.61 26.16
CA GLU A 252 -31.28 -15.82 27.15
C GLU A 252 -31.52 -15.04 28.44
N MET A 253 -31.87 -13.76 28.36
CA MET A 253 -32.16 -12.95 29.56
C MET A 253 -33.35 -13.49 30.38
N ARG A 254 -34.35 -14.08 29.72
CA ARG A 254 -35.47 -14.73 30.42
C ARG A 254 -35.08 -16.04 31.10
N LYS A 255 -34.08 -16.76 30.59
CA LYS A 255 -33.55 -17.98 31.22
C LYS A 255 -32.68 -17.67 32.44
N SER A 256 -31.91 -16.57 32.41
CA SER A 256 -31.09 -16.16 33.55
C SER A 256 -31.91 -15.56 34.70
N SER A 257 -33.08 -15.00 34.40
CA SER A 257 -33.98 -14.39 35.38
C SER A 257 -34.90 -15.41 36.09
N SER A 258 -34.92 -16.68 35.68
CA SER A 258 -35.75 -17.73 36.30
C SER A 258 -34.94 -18.72 37.16
N MET A 259 -33.67 -18.40 37.45
CA MET A 259 -32.81 -19.16 38.36
C MET A 259 -32.33 -18.31 39.55
N GLY A 260 -32.99 -17.18 39.82
CA GLY A 260 -32.81 -16.34 41.01
C GLY A 260 -34.03 -16.41 41.91
#